data_AF-A0A8T6QL15-F1
#
_entry.id   AF-A0A8T6QL15-F1
#
_cell.length_a   1.000
_cell.length_b   1.000
_cell.length_c   1.000
_cell.angle_alpha   90.00
_cell.angle_beta   90.00
_cell.angle_gamma   90.00
#
_symmetry.space_group_name_H-M   'P 1'
#
loop_
_entity.id
_entity.type
_entity.pdbx_description
1 polymer ?
#
loop_
_entity_poly.entity_id
_entity_poly.type
_entity_poly.pdbx_seq_one_letter_code
_entity_poly.pdbx_strand_id
1 'polypeptide(L)'
;LSLNLSIPLERWLPRSRVSYQMTSQKDRPTQHEMRLDGSLLDDGRLSYSLEQSLDDDNNHNSSLNASYRSPYGTFSAGYSYGNDSSQYNYGVTGGVVIHPHGVTLSQYLGNAFALIDANGASGVRIQNYPGIATDPFGYAVVPYLTT
;
A
#
# COMPACT_ATOMS: atom_id res chain seq x y z
N LEU A 1 -24.23 10.34 13.52
CA LEU A 1 -24.01 8.99 14.08
C LEU A 1 -23.14 8.22 13.11
N SER A 2 -22.13 7.49 13.59
CA SER A 2 -21.38 6.55 12.76
C SER A 2 -21.35 5.17 13.41
N LEU A 3 -21.42 4.14 12.59
CA LEU A 3 -21.29 2.74 12.97
C LEU A 3 -20.23 2.10 12.09
N ASN A 4 -19.29 1.35 12.66
CA ASN A 4 -18.24 0.66 11.93
C ASN A 4 -18.16 -0.79 12.43
N LEU A 5 -18.28 -1.73 11.51
CA LEU A 5 -18.13 -3.16 11.74
C LEU A 5 -16.97 -3.67 10.88
N SER A 6 -16.04 -4.42 11.48
CA SER A 6 -14.92 -5.00 10.75
C SER A 6 -14.76 -6.48 11.06
N ILE A 7 -14.67 -7.30 10.01
CA ILE A 7 -14.60 -8.76 10.09
C ILE A 7 -13.32 -9.21 9.37
N PRO A 8 -12.37 -9.85 10.07
CA PRO A 8 -11.22 -10.45 9.41
C PRO A 8 -11.67 -11.63 8.52
N LEU A 9 -11.17 -11.68 7.29
CA LEU A 9 -11.44 -12.75 6.32
C LEU A 9 -10.30 -13.77 6.24
N GLU A 10 -9.39 -13.77 7.22
CA GLU A 10 -8.15 -14.57 7.23
C GLU A 10 -8.34 -16.06 6.90
N ARG A 11 -9.49 -16.63 7.28
CA ARG A 11 -9.83 -18.04 7.03
C ARG A 11 -10.12 -18.34 5.56
N TRP A 12 -10.46 -17.33 4.76
CA TRP A 12 -10.90 -17.46 3.37
C TRP A 12 -9.89 -16.79 2.43
N LEU A 13 -9.46 -15.58 2.78
CA LEU A 13 -8.40 -14.84 2.14
C LEU A 13 -7.36 -14.45 3.21
N PRO A 14 -6.15 -15.03 3.17
CA PRO A 14 -5.08 -14.67 4.09
C PRO A 14 -4.84 -13.15 4.09
N ARG A 15 -4.58 -12.58 5.27
CA ARG A 15 -4.26 -11.16 5.46
C ARG A 15 -5.28 -10.20 4.82
N SER A 16 -6.56 -10.57 4.87
CA SER A 16 -7.64 -9.77 4.28
C SER A 16 -8.75 -9.51 5.31
N ARG A 17 -9.50 -8.43 5.12
CA ARG A 17 -10.53 -7.94 6.05
C ARG A 17 -11.61 -7.24 5.25
N VAL A 18 -12.86 -7.42 5.69
CA VAL A 18 -13.97 -6.60 5.25
C VAL A 18 -14.38 -5.66 6.37
N SER A 19 -14.69 -4.42 6.01
CA SER A 19 -15.32 -3.46 6.91
C SER A 19 -16.55 -2.86 6.27
N TYR A 20 -17.54 -2.58 7.11
CA TYR A 20 -18.75 -1.87 6.77
C TYR A 20 -18.87 -0.66 7.67
N GLN A 21 -19.08 0.51 7.09
CA GLN A 21 -19.27 1.76 7.80
C GLN A 21 -20.58 2.42 7.36
N MET A 22 -21.36 2.88 8.33
CA MET A 22 -22.56 3.67 8.10
C MET A 22 -22.38 5.02 8.78
N THR A 23 -22.59 6.11 8.05
CA THR A 23 -22.48 7.47 8.56
C THR A 23 -23.75 8.24 8.25
N SER A 24 -24.44 8.70 9.30
CA SER A 24 -25.65 9.51 9.21
C SER A 24 -25.40 10.87 9.84
N GLN A 25 -25.68 11.95 9.11
CA GLN A 25 -25.50 13.33 9.57
C GLN A 25 -26.80 14.10 9.40
N LYS A 26 -27.07 15.04 10.30
CA LYS A 26 -28.22 15.94 10.15
C LYS A 26 -27.99 16.78 8.88
N ASP A 27 -28.99 16.82 8.00
CA ASP A 27 -28.97 17.54 6.73
C ASP A 27 -28.03 16.97 5.64
N ARG A 28 -27.64 15.68 5.74
CA ARG A 28 -26.96 14.96 4.65
C ARG A 28 -27.51 13.54 4.48
N PRO A 29 -27.44 12.98 3.25
CA PRO A 29 -27.79 11.58 3.00
C PRO A 29 -26.98 10.63 3.88
N THR A 30 -27.60 9.52 4.28
CA THR A 30 -26.87 8.48 5.00
C THR A 30 -25.94 7.77 4.02
N GLN A 31 -24.67 7.67 4.39
CA GLN A 31 -23.66 7.01 3.58
C GLN A 31 -23.37 5.60 4.13
N HIS A 32 -23.35 4.63 3.23
CA HIS A 32 -23.00 3.25 3.49
C HIS A 32 -21.74 2.90 2.70
N GLU A 33 -20.67 2.50 3.39
CA GLU A 33 -19.40 2.14 2.80
C GLU A 33 -19.05 0.68 3.13
N MET A 34 -18.71 -0.10 2.11
CA MET A 34 -18.15 -1.43 2.22
C MET A 34 -16.72 -1.39 1.69
N ARG A 35 -15.76 -1.86 2.48
CA ARG A 35 -14.35 -1.93 2.09
C ARG A 35 -13.81 -3.35 2.30
N LEU A 36 -13.08 -3.86 1.33
CA LEU A 36 -12.31 -5.09 1.39
C LEU A 36 -10.84 -4.71 1.19
N ASP A 37 -10.03 -4.93 2.23
CA ASP A 37 -8.59 -4.68 2.20
C ASP A 37 -7.84 -6.00 2.36
N GLY A 38 -6.69 -6.12 1.71
CA GLY A 38 -5.80 -7.24 1.96
C GLY A 38 -4.38 -7.06 1.44
N SER A 39 -3.57 -8.08 1.69
CA SER A 39 -2.21 -8.16 1.15
C SER A 39 -1.91 -9.54 0.56
N LEU A 40 -1.18 -9.55 -0.53
CA LEU A 40 -0.71 -10.71 -1.28
C LEU A 40 0.82 -10.80 -1.19
N LEU A 41 1.35 -11.91 -1.69
CA LEU A 41 2.77 -12.29 -1.62
C LEU A 41 3.19 -12.67 -0.19
N ASP A 42 4.18 -13.55 -0.08
CA ASP A 42 4.58 -14.14 1.21
C ASP A 42 4.99 -13.10 2.25
N ASP A 43 5.54 -11.97 1.81
CA ASP A 43 5.97 -10.84 2.64
C ASP A 43 4.95 -9.67 2.69
N GLY A 44 3.77 -9.82 2.07
CA GLY A 44 2.72 -8.80 2.11
C GLY A 44 3.04 -7.54 1.31
N ARG A 45 4.03 -7.59 0.42
CA ARG A 45 4.50 -6.43 -0.35
C ARG A 45 3.53 -5.96 -1.43
N LEU A 46 2.44 -6.69 -1.70
CA LEU A 46 1.37 -6.25 -2.59
C LEU A 46 0.10 -6.05 -1.77
N SER A 47 -0.29 -4.80 -1.53
CA SER A 47 -1.55 -4.46 -0.87
C SER A 47 -2.62 -4.14 -1.91
N TYR A 48 -3.87 -4.46 -1.59
CA TYR A 48 -5.03 -4.10 -2.40
C TYR A 48 -6.18 -3.64 -1.52
N SER A 49 -6.99 -2.71 -2.03
CA SER A 49 -8.24 -2.30 -1.41
C SER A 49 -9.33 -2.13 -2.47
N LEU A 50 -10.51 -2.65 -2.17
CA LEU A 50 -11.73 -2.44 -2.94
C LEU A 50 -12.74 -1.77 -2.02
N GLU A 51 -13.34 -0.69 -2.48
CA GLU A 51 -14.31 0.08 -1.71
C GLU A 51 -15.53 0.36 -2.57
N GLN A 52 -16.71 0.25 -1.96
CA GLN A 52 -17.97 0.63 -2.55
C GLN A 52 -18.74 1.45 -1.52
N SER A 53 -19.02 2.69 -1.88
CA SER A 53 -19.82 3.63 -1.12
C SER A 53 -21.11 3.96 -1.87
N LEU A 54 -22.21 4.05 -1.15
CA LEU A 54 -23.52 4.43 -1.66
C LEU A 54 -24.24 5.30 -0.63
N ASP A 55 -25.03 6.26 -1.08
CA ASP A 55 -25.87 7.07 -0.21
C ASP A 55 -27.34 7.09 -0.63
N ASP A 56 -28.20 7.59 0.27
CA ASP A 56 -29.65 7.64 0.09
C ASP A 56 -30.10 8.54 -1.08
N ASP A 57 -29.22 9.42 -1.59
CA ASP A 57 -29.47 10.31 -2.74
C ASP A 57 -29.07 9.64 -4.08
N ASN A 58 -28.88 8.32 -4.07
CA ASN A 58 -28.54 7.51 -5.25
C ASN A 58 -27.14 7.85 -5.82
N ASN A 59 -26.27 8.44 -5.01
CA ASN A 59 -24.86 8.61 -5.34
C ASN A 59 -24.09 7.36 -4.93
N HIS A 60 -23.21 6.90 -5.83
CA HIS A 60 -22.37 5.75 -5.63
C HIS A 60 -20.93 6.07 -6.02
N ASN A 61 -19.99 5.50 -5.30
CA ASN A 61 -18.57 5.58 -5.60
C ASN A 61 -17.97 4.20 -5.38
N SER A 62 -17.25 3.69 -6.37
CA SER A 62 -16.51 2.45 -6.26
C SER A 62 -15.04 2.75 -6.55
N SER A 63 -14.15 2.29 -5.69
CA SER A 63 -12.72 2.45 -5.89
C SER A 63 -11.95 1.15 -5.71
N LEU A 64 -10.93 0.96 -6.53
CA LEU A 64 -9.99 -0.12 -6.47
C LEU A 64 -8.59 0.48 -6.40
N ASN A 65 -7.81 0.10 -5.40
CA ASN A 65 -6.44 0.56 -5.25
C ASN A 65 -5.52 -0.64 -5.05
N ALA A 66 -4.32 -0.56 -5.60
CA ALA A 66 -3.27 -1.54 -5.44
C ALA A 66 -1.94 -0.82 -5.18
N SER A 67 -1.13 -1.37 -4.28
CA SER A 67 0.19 -0.85 -3.97
C SER A 67 1.21 -1.99 -3.90
N TYR A 68 2.29 -1.87 -4.67
CA TYR A 68 3.36 -2.84 -4.72
C TYR A 68 4.67 -2.25 -4.23
N ARG A 69 5.23 -2.84 -3.17
CA ARG A 69 6.49 -2.46 -2.54
C ARG A 69 7.63 -3.30 -3.13
N SER A 70 8.47 -2.65 -3.91
CA SER A 70 9.66 -3.21 -4.56
C SER A 70 10.92 -2.80 -3.78
N PRO A 71 12.08 -3.47 -3.97
CA PRO A 71 13.35 -3.02 -3.41
C PRO A 71 13.72 -1.60 -3.87
N TYR A 72 13.30 -1.24 -5.07
CA TYR A 72 13.67 0.01 -5.74
C TYR A 72 12.65 1.16 -5.56
N GLY A 73 11.56 0.93 -4.84
CA GLY A 73 10.47 1.91 -4.72
C GLY A 73 9.11 1.27 -4.46
N THR A 74 8.11 2.09 -4.22
CA THR A 74 6.71 1.69 -4.09
C THR A 74 5.92 2.20 -5.29
N PHE A 75 5.19 1.32 -5.94
CA PHE A 75 4.30 1.63 -7.04
C PHE A 75 2.86 1.57 -6.52
N SER A 76 2.06 2.56 -6.86
CA SER A 76 0.64 2.61 -6.53
C SER A 76 -0.17 2.83 -7.80
N ALA A 77 -1.28 2.14 -7.91
CA ALA A 77 -2.26 2.35 -8.96
C ALA A 77 -3.65 2.26 -8.36
N GLY A 78 -4.58 3.02 -8.89
CA GLY A 78 -5.96 2.95 -8.48
C GLY A 78 -6.89 3.51 -9.53
N TYR A 79 -8.15 3.19 -9.30
CA TYR A 79 -9.25 3.54 -10.16
C TYR A 79 -10.45 3.81 -9.29
N SER A 80 -11.11 4.94 -9.48
CA SER A 80 -12.36 5.25 -8.81
C SER A 80 -13.39 5.70 -9.83
N TYR A 81 -14.62 5.22 -9.68
CA TYR A 81 -15.74 5.59 -10.52
C TYR A 81 -16.96 5.89 -9.66
N GLY A 82 -17.62 7.00 -9.94
CA GLY A 82 -18.90 7.36 -9.33
C GLY A 82 -19.83 8.02 -10.35
N ASN A 83 -20.93 8.61 -9.86
CA ASN A 83 -22.04 9.09 -10.69
C ASN A 83 -21.62 9.96 -11.89
N ASP A 84 -20.72 10.91 -11.66
CA ASP A 84 -20.39 11.93 -12.67
C ASP A 84 -18.96 11.83 -13.22
N SER A 85 -18.12 10.97 -12.65
CA SER A 85 -16.71 10.91 -13.05
C SER A 85 -16.03 9.57 -12.78
N SER A 86 -15.03 9.30 -13.60
CA SER A 86 -14.03 8.26 -13.34
C SER A 86 -12.66 8.90 -13.21
N GLN A 87 -11.87 8.45 -12.25
CA GLN A 87 -10.49 8.88 -12.04
C GLN A 87 -9.58 7.67 -12.04
N TYR A 88 -8.43 7.82 -12.70
CA TYR A 88 -7.35 6.85 -12.70
C TYR A 88 -6.16 7.54 -12.04
N ASN A 89 -5.55 6.89 -11.07
CA ASN A 89 -4.37 7.39 -10.39
C ASN A 89 -3.26 6.34 -10.44
N TYR A 90 -2.05 6.82 -10.65
CA TYR A 90 -0.85 6.00 -10.63
C TYR A 90 0.29 6.82 -10.07
N GLY A 91 1.20 6.17 -9.38
CA GLY A 91 2.28 6.84 -8.67
C GLY A 91 3.44 5.89 -8.44
N VAL A 92 4.63 6.47 -8.37
CA VAL A 92 5.83 5.80 -7.90
C VAL A 92 6.46 6.69 -6.84
N THR A 93 6.89 6.08 -5.74
CA THR A 93 7.55 6.77 -4.64
C THR A 93 8.75 5.96 -4.18
N GLY A 94 9.91 6.59 -4.08
CA GLY A 94 11.14 5.92 -3.70
C GLY A 94 12.22 6.94 -3.35
N GLY A 95 13.41 6.43 -3.07
CA GLY A 95 14.60 7.23 -2.83
C GLY A 95 15.76 6.78 -3.72
N VAL A 96 16.71 7.67 -3.92
CA VAL A 96 17.96 7.40 -4.62
C VAL A 96 19.10 7.70 -3.67
N VAL A 97 19.96 6.72 -3.42
CA VAL A 97 21.16 6.88 -2.59
C VAL A 97 22.38 6.84 -3.50
N ILE A 98 23.14 7.93 -3.48
CA ILE A 98 24.43 8.03 -4.18
C ILE A 98 25.53 7.76 -3.15
N HIS A 99 26.39 6.79 -3.42
CA HIS A 99 27.48 6.36 -2.54
C HIS A 99 28.75 6.04 -3.35
N PRO A 100 29.92 5.85 -2.71
CA PRO A 100 31.19 5.65 -3.43
C PRO A 100 31.20 4.46 -4.41
N HIS A 101 30.29 3.51 -4.23
CA HIS A 101 30.20 2.31 -5.06
C HIS A 101 29.10 2.38 -6.14
N GLY A 102 28.37 3.49 -6.26
CA GLY A 102 27.37 3.69 -7.30
C GLY A 102 26.09 4.35 -6.81
N VAL A 103 24.99 3.98 -7.46
CA VAL A 103 23.65 4.49 -7.18
C VAL A 103 22.75 3.32 -6.83
N THR A 104 22.16 3.37 -5.64
CA THR A 104 21.19 2.37 -5.18
C THR A 104 19.80 3.00 -5.10
N LEU A 105 18.83 2.39 -5.76
CA LEU A 105 17.42 2.76 -5.64
C LEU A 105 16.82 2.14 -4.38
N SER A 106 15.83 2.81 -3.82
CA SER A 106 15.28 2.44 -2.52
C SER A 106 13.80 2.78 -2.42
N GLN A 107 13.13 2.17 -1.45
CA GLN A 107 11.85 2.68 -0.97
C GLN A 107 12.01 4.09 -0.38
N TYR A 108 10.91 4.77 -0.10
CA TYR A 108 10.93 6.12 0.49
C TYR A 108 11.83 6.17 1.73
N LEU A 109 12.78 7.10 1.75
CA LEU A 109 13.77 7.23 2.82
C LEU A 109 13.23 8.06 3.97
N GLY A 110 13.33 7.54 5.19
CA GLY A 110 13.08 8.31 6.41
C GLY A 110 14.28 9.15 6.83
N ASN A 111 14.19 9.77 8.00
CA ASN A 111 15.23 10.65 8.54
C ASN A 111 16.56 9.92 8.80
N ALA A 112 16.51 8.64 9.13
CA ALA A 112 17.67 7.78 9.33
C ALA A 112 17.49 6.52 8.48
N PHE A 113 18.51 6.22 7.66
CA PHE A 113 18.54 5.05 6.78
C PHE A 113 19.92 4.41 6.83
N ALA A 114 20.00 3.12 6.46
CA ALA A 114 21.26 2.40 6.32
C ALA A 114 21.44 1.91 4.88
N LEU A 115 22.66 2.01 4.37
CA LEU A 115 23.11 1.29 3.18
C LEU A 115 23.76 -0.02 3.63
N ILE A 116 23.34 -1.12 3.03
CA ILE A 116 23.88 -2.45 3.27
C ILE A 116 24.66 -2.88 2.03
N ASP A 117 25.88 -3.35 2.27
CA ASP A 117 26.74 -3.97 1.28
C ASP A 117 26.83 -5.47 1.58
N ALA A 118 26.28 -6.29 0.68
CA ALA A 118 26.34 -7.74 0.78
C ALA A 118 27.46 -8.36 -0.06
N ASN A 119 28.50 -7.59 -0.40
CA ASN A 119 29.67 -8.01 -1.19
C ASN A 119 29.27 -8.68 -2.52
N GLY A 120 28.30 -8.10 -3.24
CA GLY A 120 27.83 -8.61 -4.52
C GLY A 120 26.73 -9.69 -4.45
N ALA A 121 26.27 -10.09 -3.25
CA ALA A 121 25.16 -11.03 -3.13
C ALA A 121 23.84 -10.35 -3.51
N SER A 122 23.26 -10.74 -4.64
CA SER A 122 22.00 -10.18 -5.17
C SER A 122 20.76 -10.93 -4.67
N GLY A 123 19.63 -10.22 -4.57
CA GLY A 123 18.35 -10.82 -4.16
C GLY A 123 18.27 -11.26 -2.70
N VAL A 124 19.24 -10.88 -1.87
CA VAL A 124 19.25 -11.18 -0.44
C VAL A 124 18.17 -10.36 0.23
N ARG A 125 17.13 -11.04 0.72
CA ARG A 125 16.02 -10.39 1.44
C ARG A 125 16.46 -9.98 2.83
N ILE A 126 16.02 -8.80 3.25
CA ILE A 126 16.30 -8.30 4.58
C ILE A 126 15.13 -8.62 5.50
N GLN A 127 15.42 -9.34 6.58
CA GLN A 127 14.42 -9.75 7.55
C GLN A 127 13.76 -8.52 8.18
N ASN A 128 12.46 -8.60 8.44
CA ASN A 128 11.62 -7.52 8.98
C ASN A 128 11.42 -6.30 8.07
N TYR A 129 11.92 -6.33 6.82
CA TYR A 129 11.71 -5.27 5.84
C TYR A 129 11.05 -5.79 4.56
N PRO A 130 9.71 -5.79 4.50
CA PRO A 130 8.95 -6.26 3.33
C PRO A 130 9.38 -5.58 2.02
N GLY A 131 9.55 -6.39 0.98
CA GLY A 131 9.97 -5.91 -0.33
C GLY A 131 11.40 -5.37 -0.40
N ILE A 132 12.22 -5.42 0.65
CA ILE A 132 13.64 -5.03 0.57
C ILE A 132 14.50 -6.25 0.23
N ALA A 133 15.27 -6.11 -0.83
CA ALA A 133 16.29 -7.07 -1.22
C ALA A 133 17.49 -6.34 -1.82
N THR A 134 18.65 -6.98 -1.79
CA THR A 134 19.84 -6.45 -2.47
C THR A 134 19.63 -6.39 -3.98
N ASP A 135 20.12 -5.31 -4.57
CA ASP A 135 20.13 -5.06 -6.00
C ASP A 135 21.13 -6.00 -6.72
N PRO A 136 21.22 -5.95 -8.06
CA PRO A 136 22.15 -6.78 -8.82
C PRO A 136 23.63 -6.58 -8.47
N PHE A 137 23.97 -5.47 -7.81
CA PHE A 137 25.33 -5.13 -7.38
C PHE A 137 25.59 -5.52 -5.91
N GLY A 138 24.58 -6.03 -5.20
CA GLY A 138 24.68 -6.44 -3.80
C GLY A 138 24.37 -5.35 -2.78
N TYR A 139 23.80 -4.21 -3.20
CA TYR A 139 23.43 -3.11 -2.30
C TYR A 139 21.95 -3.12 -1.96
N ALA A 140 21.61 -2.79 -0.71
CA ALA A 140 20.24 -2.56 -0.28
C ALA A 140 20.17 -1.32 0.61
N VAL A 141 19.06 -0.61 0.58
CA VAL A 141 18.83 0.51 1.48
C VAL A 141 17.68 0.19 2.42
N VAL A 142 17.95 0.29 3.72
CA VAL A 142 16.95 0.16 4.78
C VAL A 142 16.41 1.56 5.10
N PRO A 143 15.12 1.84 4.84
CA PRO A 143 14.57 3.19 4.82
C PRO A 143 14.30 3.80 6.20
N TYR A 144 14.29 2.99 7.26
CA TYR A 144 14.07 3.47 8.62
C TYR A 144 14.87 2.63 9.62
N LEU A 145 15.56 3.33 10.52
CA LEU A 145 16.22 2.79 11.69
C LEU A 145 15.56 3.42 12.93
N THR A 146 15.15 2.59 13.89
CA THR A 146 14.77 3.10 15.22
C THR A 146 16.03 3.22 16.05
N THR A 147 16.32 4.43 16.52
CA THR A 147 17.39 4.71 17.48
C THR A 147 16.94 4.45 18.90
#